data_AF-G3WHM6-F1
#
_entry.id   AF-G3WHM6-F1
#
_cell.length_a   1.000
_cell.length_b   1.000
_cell.length_c   1.000
_cell.angle_alpha   90.00
_cell.angle_beta   90.00
_cell.angle_gamma   90.00
#
_symmetry.space_group_name_H-M   'P 1'
#
loop_
_entity.id
_entity.type
_entity.pdbx_description
1 polymer ?
#
loop_
_entity_poly.entity_id
_entity_poly.type
_entity_poly.pdbx_seq_one_letter_code
_entity_poly.pdbx_strand_id
1 'polypeptide(L)'
;MTVTGLGWREVLEAVKAVRPIANPNPGFKQQLEEYGWGNARKLRRQLEEKYGESPFNDEEEIRALLPLCKRCREFPLGQREGTLQRLVPRPPREVRRPLPLLARVKQTFSCIPRCLSRKGGK
;
A
#
# COMPACT_ATOMS: atom_id res chain seq x y z
N MET A 1 4.27 2.45 7.46
CA MET A 1 5.17 3.22 8.33
C MET A 1 4.67 3.28 9.76
N THR A 2 3.43 3.70 9.99
CA THR A 2 2.85 3.82 11.34
C THR A 2 2.86 2.48 12.06
N VAL A 3 2.27 1.43 11.48
CA VAL A 3 2.17 0.11 12.12
C VAL A 3 3.44 -0.74 11.99
N THR A 4 4.31 -0.46 11.01
CA THR A 4 5.39 -1.37 10.60
C THR A 4 6.81 -0.86 10.86
N GLY A 5 7.03 0.26 11.56
CA GLY A 5 8.40 0.77 11.76
C GLY A 5 9.04 1.46 10.54
N LEU A 6 8.82 0.93 9.34
CA LEU A 6 9.48 1.29 8.08
C LEU A 6 9.23 2.74 7.63
N GLY A 7 10.17 3.30 6.89
CA GLY A 7 10.04 4.62 6.28
C GLY A 7 9.01 4.67 5.14
N TRP A 8 8.51 5.86 4.82
CA TRP A 8 7.50 6.03 3.76
C TRP A 8 8.01 5.59 2.38
N ARG A 9 9.30 5.73 2.11
CA ARG A 9 9.92 5.31 0.82
C ARG A 9 9.91 3.80 0.67
N GLU A 10 10.31 3.07 1.71
CA GLU A 10 10.28 1.60 1.72
C GLU A 10 8.84 1.10 1.53
N VAL A 11 7.90 1.68 2.27
CA VAL A 11 6.48 1.34 2.16
C VAL A 11 5.96 1.63 0.76
N LEU A 12 6.34 2.75 0.14
CA LEU A 12 5.94 3.07 -1.22
C LEU A 12 6.50 2.06 -2.24
N GLU A 13 7.75 1.61 -2.08
CA GLU A 13 8.33 0.58 -2.94
C GLU A 13 7.62 -0.77 -2.79
N ALA A 14 7.28 -1.18 -1.56
CA ALA A 14 6.47 -2.37 -1.33
C ALA A 14 5.06 -2.24 -1.95
N VAL A 15 4.44 -1.06 -1.88
CA VAL A 15 3.16 -0.79 -2.56
C VAL A 15 3.32 -0.89 -4.08
N LYS A 16 4.40 -0.37 -4.66
CA LYS A 16 4.67 -0.47 -6.10
C LYS A 16 4.89 -1.90 -6.56
N ALA A 17 5.49 -2.75 -5.74
CA ALA A 17 5.67 -4.18 -6.05
C ALA A 17 4.33 -4.90 -6.31
N VAL A 18 3.26 -4.47 -5.62
CA VAL A 18 1.90 -5.02 -5.80
C VAL A 18 1.05 -4.18 -6.78
N ARG A 19 1.30 -2.87 -6.84
CA ARG A 19 0.59 -1.91 -7.69
C ARG A 19 1.58 -0.98 -8.41
N PRO A 20 2.12 -1.38 -9.57
CA PRO A 20 3.21 -0.64 -10.26
C PRO A 20 2.87 0.82 -10.63
N ILE A 21 1.58 1.13 -10.79
CA ILE A 21 1.10 2.48 -11.10
C ILE A 21 1.09 3.44 -9.89
N ALA A 22 1.48 2.97 -8.70
CA ALA A 22 1.49 3.79 -7.50
C ALA A 22 2.60 4.87 -7.57
N ASN A 23 2.19 6.12 -7.81
CA ASN A 23 3.08 7.27 -7.81
C ASN A 23 2.38 8.49 -7.21
N PRO A 24 2.48 8.71 -5.88
CA PRO A 24 1.98 9.93 -5.25
C PRO A 24 2.60 11.17 -5.89
N ASN A 25 1.83 12.25 -5.97
CA ASN A 25 2.34 13.54 -6.44
C ASN A 25 3.40 14.11 -5.47
N PRO A 26 4.22 15.09 -5.88
CA PRO A 26 5.27 15.65 -5.03
C PRO A 26 4.78 16.16 -3.67
N GLY A 27 3.63 16.84 -3.63
CA GLY A 27 3.03 17.33 -2.38
C GLY A 27 2.70 16.19 -1.42
N PHE A 28 2.12 15.10 -1.90
CA PHE A 28 1.85 13.92 -1.07
C PHE A 28 3.13 13.23 -0.60
N LYS A 29 4.21 13.23 -1.40
CA LYS A 29 5.52 12.72 -0.94
C LYS A 29 6.09 13.54 0.21
N GLN A 30 5.98 14.87 0.13
CA GLN A 30 6.38 15.77 1.21
C GLN A 30 5.56 15.52 2.49
N GLN A 31 4.24 15.41 2.36
CA GLN A 31 3.36 15.08 3.50
C GLN A 31 3.70 13.73 4.14
N LEU A 32 4.04 12.72 3.32
CA LEU A 32 4.48 11.40 3.83
C LEU A 32 5.83 11.49 4.57
N GLU A 33 6.74 12.33 4.09
CA GLU A 33 8.01 12.61 4.76
C GLU A 33 7.76 13.27 6.10
N GLU A 34 7.07 14.41 6.14
CA GLU A 34 6.71 15.13 7.37
C GLU A 34 5.98 14.23 8.39
N TYR A 35 5.01 13.45 7.93
CA TYR A 35 4.29 12.51 8.78
C TYR A 35 5.23 11.46 9.38
N GLY A 36 6.20 10.97 8.60
CA GLY A 36 7.16 9.95 9.03
C GLY A 36 8.10 10.40 10.14
N TRP A 37 8.44 11.69 10.23
CA TRP A 37 9.39 12.20 11.23
C TRP A 37 8.85 12.19 12.67
N GLY A 38 7.54 12.42 12.88
CA GLY A 38 6.98 12.54 14.23
C GLY A 38 5.57 11.98 14.40
N ASN A 39 4.67 12.30 13.48
CA ASN A 39 3.26 11.93 13.60
C ASN A 39 3.04 10.42 13.54
N ALA A 40 3.87 9.69 12.79
CA ALA A 40 3.83 8.23 12.71
C ALA A 40 4.08 7.56 14.06
N ARG A 41 5.06 8.03 14.85
CA ARG A 41 5.36 7.46 16.18
C ARG A 41 4.26 7.77 17.19
N LYS A 42 3.75 9.00 17.18
CA LYS A 42 2.63 9.40 18.05
C LYS A 42 1.39 8.55 17.78
N LEU A 43 1.04 8.36 16.50
CA LEU A 43 -0.13 7.55 16.15
C LEU A 43 0.08 6.07 16.46
N ARG A 44 1.30 5.53 16.27
CA ARG A 44 1.63 4.15 16.67
C ARG A 44 1.31 3.92 18.14
N ARG A 45 1.84 4.78 19.03
CA ARG A 45 1.58 4.67 20.47
C ARG A 45 0.08 4.75 20.79
N GLN A 46 -0.65 5.66 20.15
CA GLN A 46 -2.10 5.76 20.33
C GLN A 46 -2.86 4.50 19.88
N LEU A 47 -2.38 3.82 18.83
CA LEU A 47 -2.95 2.55 18.40
C LEU A 47 -2.66 1.43 19.41
N GLU A 48 -1.43 1.37 19.93
CA GLU A 48 -1.03 0.41 20.96
C GLU A 48 -1.80 0.62 22.28
N GLU A 49 -1.96 1.87 22.73
CA GLU A 49 -2.75 2.21 23.93
C GLU A 49 -4.23 1.80 23.77
N LYS A 50 -4.78 1.95 22.56
CA LYS A 50 -6.21 1.72 22.31
C LYS A 50 -6.54 0.26 22.02
N TYR A 51 -5.63 -0.49 21.40
CA TYR A 51 -5.91 -1.82 20.86
C TYR A 51 -4.92 -2.89 21.31
N GLY A 52 -3.87 -2.53 22.06
CA GLY A 52 -2.78 -3.43 22.44
C GLY A 52 -1.74 -3.62 21.34
N GLU A 53 -0.80 -4.54 21.57
CA GLU A 53 0.23 -4.89 20.59
C GLU A 53 -0.37 -5.65 19.39
N SER A 54 0.22 -5.46 18.20
CA SER A 54 -0.20 -6.20 17.01
C SER A 54 0.22 -7.67 17.14
N PRO A 55 -0.69 -8.64 16.97
CA PRO A 55 -0.34 -10.06 16.94
C PRO A 55 0.30 -10.49 15.60
N PHE A 56 0.45 -9.55 14.64
CA PHE A 56 0.94 -9.83 13.29
C PHE A 56 2.34 -9.24 13.08
N ASN A 57 3.17 -9.92 12.29
CA ASN A 57 4.50 -9.45 11.94
C ASN A 57 4.49 -8.62 10.64
N ASP A 58 3.73 -7.52 10.64
CA ASP A 58 3.51 -6.69 9.45
C ASP A 58 4.81 -6.14 8.84
N GLU A 59 5.83 -5.87 9.67
CA GLU A 59 7.13 -5.38 9.22
C GLU A 59 7.85 -6.40 8.32
N GLU A 60 7.85 -7.68 8.71
CA GLU A 60 8.45 -8.76 7.91
C GLU A 60 7.67 -9.00 6.62
N GLU A 61 6.34 -9.01 6.68
CA GLU A 61 5.49 -9.17 5.49
C GLU A 61 5.73 -8.06 4.46
N ILE A 62 5.88 -6.80 4.89
CA ILE A 62 6.22 -5.71 3.98
C ILE A 62 7.65 -5.85 3.43
N ARG A 63 8.62 -6.26 4.27
CA ARG A 63 10.00 -6.48 3.81
C ARG A 63 10.09 -7.58 2.76
N ALA A 64 9.29 -8.63 2.85
CA ALA A 64 9.22 -9.70 1.84
C ALA A 64 8.72 -9.21 0.46
N LEU A 65 8.01 -8.08 0.41
CA LEU A 65 7.57 -7.46 -0.85
C LEU A 65 8.64 -6.56 -1.48
N LEU A 66 9.65 -6.14 -0.72
CA LEU A 66 10.72 -5.31 -1.24
C LEU A 66 11.61 -6.16 -2.17
N PRO A 67 12.04 -5.61 -3.32
CA PRO A 67 12.89 -6.35 -4.24
C PRO A 67 14.20 -6.75 -3.56
N LEU A 68 14.39 -8.06 -3.38
CA LEU A 68 15.67 -8.66 -3.00
C LEU A 68 16.60 -8.53 -4.22
N CYS A 69 17.55 -7.59 -4.15
CA CYS A 69 18.70 -7.41 -5.05
C CYS A 69 18.66 -6.21 -6.03
N LYS A 70 19.76 -5.46 -5.96
CA LYS A 70 20.07 -4.15 -6.55
C LYS A 70 20.33 -4.18 -8.08
N ARG A 71 19.83 -5.19 -8.81
CA ARG A 71 20.13 -5.42 -10.24
C ARG A 71 18.89 -5.75 -11.09
N CYS A 72 17.76 -5.14 -10.77
CA CYS A 72 16.61 -5.07 -11.69
C CYS A 72 16.19 -3.61 -11.90
N ARG A 73 17.17 -2.70 -11.94
CA ARG A 73 16.97 -1.27 -12.24
C ARG A 73 17.01 -1.00 -13.76
N GLU A 74 16.62 -1.94 -14.59
CA GLU A 74 16.32 -1.67 -16.00
C GLU A 74 14.85 -1.29 -16.14
N PHE A 75 14.50 -0.15 -15.55
CA PHE A 75 13.44 0.69 -16.07
C PHE A 75 14.15 1.92 -16.61
N PRO A 76 14.21 2.13 -17.94
CA PRO A 76 14.82 3.33 -18.47
C PRO A 76 13.98 4.53 -18.02
N LEU A 77 14.51 5.30 -17.06
CA LEU A 77 14.10 6.67 -16.85
C LEU A 77 14.64 7.50 -18.01
N GLY A 78 13.91 7.49 -19.13
CA GLY A 78 14.27 8.24 -20.31
C GLY A 78 13.18 8.15 -21.38
N GLN A 79 12.52 9.30 -21.59
CA GLN A 79 11.59 9.60 -22.68
C GLN A 79 10.16 9.04 -22.54
N ARG A 80 9.20 9.94 -22.27
CA ARG A 80 8.24 10.45 -23.26
C ARG A 80 7.11 11.20 -22.57
N GLU A 81 7.21 12.53 -22.60
CA GLU A 81 6.02 13.36 -22.77
C GLU A 81 5.35 12.98 -24.09
N GLY A 82 4.02 12.90 -24.10
CA GLY A 82 3.22 12.86 -25.32
C GLY A 82 2.98 11.49 -25.97
N THR A 83 1.68 11.18 -26.08
CA THR A 83 1.05 10.48 -27.22
C THR A 83 0.99 8.94 -27.22
N LEU A 84 -0.27 8.46 -27.14
CA LEU A 84 -0.81 7.14 -27.50
C LEU A 84 -0.19 5.88 -26.86
N GLN A 85 -0.80 5.42 -25.77
CA GLN A 85 -0.67 4.04 -25.30
C GLN A 85 -1.44 3.10 -26.25
N ARG A 86 -0.70 2.54 -27.22
CA ARG A 86 -1.10 1.37 -28.01
C ARG A 86 -1.23 0.16 -27.07
N LEU A 87 -2.38 -0.51 -27.12
CA LEU A 87 -2.72 -1.67 -26.29
C LEU A 87 -1.74 -2.82 -26.54
N VAL A 88 -0.95 -3.17 -25.54
CA VAL A 88 -0.12 -4.38 -25.53
C VAL A 88 -0.91 -5.52 -24.86
N PRO A 89 -0.96 -6.74 -25.43
CA PRO A 89 -1.63 -7.87 -24.79
C PRO A 89 -0.99 -8.20 -23.43
N ARG A 90 -1.82 -8.36 -22.41
CA ARG A 90 -1.38 -8.76 -21.07
C ARG A 90 -0.85 -10.20 -21.09
N PRO A 91 0.27 -10.51 -20.44
CA PRO A 91 0.68 -11.89 -20.24
C PRO A 91 -0.34 -12.65 -19.36
N PRO A 92 -0.45 -13.99 -19.49
CA PRO A 92 -1.41 -14.78 -18.75
C PRO A 92 -1.25 -14.57 -17.24
N ARG A 93 -2.37 -14.32 -16.57
CA ARG A 93 -2.41 -14.17 -15.11
C ARG A 93 -2.07 -15.50 -14.49
N GLU A 94 -0.84 -15.63 -14.00
CA GLU A 94 -0.50 -16.64 -13.01
C GLU A 94 -1.47 -16.45 -11.83
N VAL A 95 -2.18 -17.52 -11.46
CA VAL A 95 -3.18 -17.52 -10.38
C VAL A 95 -2.41 -17.38 -9.06
N ARG A 96 -2.00 -16.15 -8.75
CA ARG A 96 -1.41 -15.81 -7.46
C ARG A 96 -2.47 -16.07 -6.41
N ARG A 97 -2.22 -17.07 -5.57
CA ARG A 97 -2.97 -17.28 -4.33
C ARG A 97 -3.06 -15.93 -3.61
N PRO A 98 -4.25 -15.47 -3.19
CA PRO A 98 -4.36 -14.19 -2.53
C PRO A 98 -3.50 -14.23 -1.27
N LEU A 99 -2.55 -13.29 -1.17
CA LEU A 99 -1.77 -13.10 0.04
C LEU A 99 -2.75 -12.95 1.22
N PRO A 100 -2.47 -13.56 2.39
CA PRO A 100 -3.39 -13.56 3.53
C PRO A 100 -3.92 -12.16 3.89
N LEU A 101 -3.08 -11.13 3.76
CA LEU A 101 -3.48 -9.73 3.94
C LEU A 101 -4.53 -9.25 2.93
N LEU A 102 -4.37 -9.54 1.65
CA LEU A 102 -5.33 -9.13 0.61
C LEU A 102 -6.65 -9.89 0.74
N ALA A 103 -6.60 -11.16 1.17
CA ALA A 103 -7.80 -11.91 1.50
C ALA A 103 -8.55 -11.28 2.69
N ARG A 104 -7.83 -10.89 3.74
CA ARG A 104 -8.39 -10.25 4.93
C ARG A 104 -8.95 -8.86 4.65
N VAL A 105 -8.25 -8.02 3.88
CA VAL A 105 -8.74 -6.69 3.46
C VAL A 105 -10.02 -6.82 2.64
N LYS A 106 -10.11 -7.82 1.75
CA LYS A 106 -11.36 -8.08 1.03
C LYS A 106 -12.49 -8.49 1.97
N GLN A 107 -12.18 -9.29 2.98
CA GLN A 107 -13.16 -9.78 3.96
C GLN A 107 -13.66 -8.66 4.89
N THR A 108 -12.79 -7.74 5.30
CA THR A 108 -13.20 -6.58 6.12
C THR A 108 -13.99 -5.54 5.32
N PHE A 109 -13.73 -5.39 4.02
CA PHE A 109 -14.51 -4.49 3.15
C PHE A 109 -15.79 -5.13 2.57
N SER A 110 -15.91 -6.46 2.53
CA SER A 110 -17.16 -7.12 2.10
C SER A 110 -18.28 -7.02 3.14
N CYS A 111 -17.94 -6.67 4.38
CA CYS A 111 -18.88 -6.48 5.48
C CYS A 111 -19.19 -5.00 5.73
N ILE A 112 -19.32 -4.18 4.68
CA ILE A 112 -20.02 -2.90 4.80
C ILE A 112 -21.47 -3.25 5.20
N PRO A 113 -21.90 -2.95 6.44
CA PRO A 113 -23.22 -3.33 6.86
C PRO A 113 -24.24 -2.64 5.95
N ARG A 114 -25.24 -3.39 5.49
CA ARG A 114 -26.46 -2.85 4.83
C ARG A 114 -27.27 -1.89 5.72
N CYS A 115 -26.69 -1.37 6.79
CA CYS A 115 -27.30 -0.50 7.79
C CYS A 115 -27.48 0.95 7.31
N LEU A 116 -26.94 1.34 6.15
CA LEU A 116 -27.11 2.70 5.62
C LEU A 116 -28.36 2.90 4.73
N SER A 117 -29.15 1.85 4.46
CA SER A 117 -30.35 1.96 3.59
C SER A 117 -31.68 2.20 4.32
N ARG A 118 -31.69 2.62 5.59
CA ARG A 118 -32.96 2.88 6.29
C ARG A 118 -33.00 4.24 6.98
N LYS A 119 -33.34 5.28 6.21
CA LYS A 119 -34.18 6.40 6.66
C LYS A 119 -34.59 7.26 5.46
N GLY A 120 -35.89 7.28 5.17
CA GLY A 120 -36.49 8.09 4.13
C GLY A 120 -37.90 7.64 3.78
N GLY A 121 -38.69 7.29 4.80
CA GLY A 121 -40.11 6.98 4.66
C GLY A 121 -40.89 7.88 5.62
N LYS A 122 -41.38 8.98 5.09
CA LYS A 122 -42.66 9.66 5.36
C LYS A 122 -42.74 10.87 4.43
#